data_AF-A0A0D7W8K7-F1
#
_entry.id   AF-A0A0D7W8K7-F1
#
_cell.length_a   1.000
_cell.length_b   1.000
_cell.length_c   1.000
_cell.angle_alpha   90.00
_cell.angle_beta   90.00
_cell.angle_gamma   90.00
#
_symmetry.space_group_name_H-M   'P 1'
#
loop_
_entity.id
_entity.type
_entity.pdbx_description
1 polymer ?
#
loop_
_entity_poly.entity_id
_entity_poly.type
_entity_poly.pdbx_seq_one_letter_code
_entity_poly.pdbx_strand_id
1 'polypeptide(L)'
;MKSILIVIILALIGYSSNAQHTDRFVKLVKDLEQVSCKKDTMFYKNGTIKRVMCSTNYKYNSEKFWARTGKMIEFYKNGQIAQEYFLDNYGNLMRMKIFDRKGNKLEEYVTTEIDSNAKSLDDFFESNDHIVYKTFCQIYKYSKNSESYFLYEEGLRADTKKIGKWIKYYDNGKVKKENEF
;
A
#
# COMPACT_ATOMS: atom_id res chain seq x y z
N MET A 1 18.55 21.68 -27.79
CA MET A 1 19.05 21.23 -26.47
C MET A 1 18.02 21.22 -25.34
N LYS A 2 16.92 22.00 -25.38
CA LYS A 2 15.87 21.94 -24.34
C LYS A 2 15.02 20.66 -24.38
N SER A 3 14.84 20.06 -25.56
CA SER A 3 14.00 18.86 -25.75
C SER A 3 14.67 17.55 -25.29
N ILE A 4 16.00 17.48 -25.28
CA ILE A 4 16.77 16.29 -24.85
C ILE A 4 16.77 16.18 -23.32
N LEU A 5 16.78 17.31 -22.61
CA LEU A 5 16.79 17.33 -21.14
C LEU A 5 15.49 16.74 -20.53
N ILE A 6 14.34 16.94 -21.20
CA ILE A 6 13.04 16.45 -20.73
C ILE A 6 12.96 14.91 -20.81
N VAL A 7 13.60 14.30 -21.82
CA VAL A 7 13.66 12.84 -21.97
C VAL A 7 14.52 12.20 -20.88
N ILE A 8 15.60 12.85 -20.46
CA ILE A 8 16.51 12.35 -19.41
C ILE A 8 15.82 12.40 -18.02
N ILE A 9 15.04 13.44 -17.73
CA ILE A 9 14.32 13.55 -16.45
C ILE A 9 13.21 12.49 -16.33
N LEU A 10 12.52 12.16 -17.43
CA LEU A 10 11.53 11.08 -17.46
C LEU A 10 12.17 9.69 -17.33
N ALA A 11 13.37 9.49 -17.87
CA ALA A 11 14.13 8.25 -17.70
C ALA A 11 14.62 8.06 -16.25
N LEU A 12 15.01 9.14 -15.56
CA LEU A 12 15.49 9.08 -14.16
C LEU A 12 14.36 8.80 -13.15
N ILE A 13 13.13 9.23 -13.41
CA ILE A 13 11.97 8.90 -12.55
C ILE A 13 11.64 7.40 -12.61
N GLY A 14 11.97 6.72 -13.73
CA GLY A 14 11.82 5.27 -13.85
C GLY A 14 12.76 4.45 -12.95
N TYR A 15 13.90 5.00 -12.57
CA TYR A 15 14.88 4.34 -11.69
C TYR A 15 14.57 4.46 -10.19
N SER A 16 13.57 5.27 -9.81
CA SER A 16 13.17 5.45 -8.41
C SER A 16 12.11 4.45 -7.92
N SER A 17 11.87 3.37 -8.67
CA SER A 17 10.81 2.38 -8.38
C SER A 17 11.02 1.61 -7.06
N ASN A 18 12.18 1.77 -6.42
CA ASN A 18 12.52 1.17 -5.12
C ASN A 18 12.65 2.19 -3.98
N ALA A 19 12.18 3.44 -4.14
CA ALA A 19 12.39 4.49 -3.14
C ALA A 19 11.87 4.15 -1.72
N GLN A 20 11.02 3.13 -1.60
CA GLN A 20 10.46 2.66 -0.33
C GLN A 20 11.22 1.45 0.23
N HIS A 21 11.97 0.69 -0.58
CA HIS A 21 12.69 -0.49 -0.12
C HIS A 21 14.04 -0.12 0.48
N THR A 22 14.40 -0.72 1.62
CA THR A 22 15.77 -0.61 2.15
C THR A 22 16.76 -1.41 1.29
N ASP A 23 18.04 -1.05 1.35
CA ASP A 23 19.11 -1.82 0.68
C ASP A 23 19.14 -3.29 1.13
N ARG A 24 18.83 -3.53 2.41
CA ARG A 24 18.72 -4.86 2.98
C ARG A 24 17.61 -5.67 2.30
N PHE A 25 16.43 -5.08 2.17
CA PHE A 25 15.31 -5.70 1.47
C PHE A 25 15.66 -5.98 0.00
N VAL A 26 16.20 -4.99 -0.71
CA VAL A 26 16.59 -5.14 -2.13
C VAL A 26 17.62 -6.28 -2.30
N LYS A 27 18.59 -6.38 -1.39
CA LYS A 27 19.60 -7.44 -1.41
C LYS A 27 19.01 -8.83 -1.14
N LEU A 28 17.99 -8.93 -0.30
CA LEU A 28 17.28 -10.18 0.01
C LEU A 28 16.55 -10.73 -1.23
N VAL A 29 15.83 -9.86 -1.95
CA VAL A 29 14.96 -10.26 -3.07
C VAL A 29 15.64 -10.23 -4.44
N LYS A 30 16.92 -9.85 -4.51
CA LYS A 30 17.65 -9.64 -5.78
C LYS A 30 17.66 -10.86 -6.73
N ASP A 31 17.59 -12.06 -6.17
CA ASP A 31 17.67 -13.33 -6.91
C ASP A 31 16.28 -13.87 -7.29
N LEU A 32 15.20 -13.16 -6.95
CA LEU A 32 13.84 -13.54 -7.31
C LEU A 32 13.53 -13.16 -8.75
N GLU A 33 13.39 -14.18 -9.59
CA GLU A 33 12.95 -14.00 -10.97
C GLU A 33 11.42 -14.01 -11.07
N GLN A 34 10.87 -12.91 -11.57
CA GLN A 34 9.45 -12.82 -11.89
C GLN A 34 9.12 -13.66 -13.14
N VAL A 35 8.14 -14.55 -13.02
CA VAL A 35 7.74 -15.46 -14.10
C VAL A 35 6.57 -14.91 -14.92
N SER A 36 5.51 -14.48 -14.24
CA SER A 36 4.29 -14.00 -14.91
C SER A 36 3.38 -13.23 -13.94
N CYS A 37 2.51 -12.39 -14.49
CA CYS A 37 1.44 -11.71 -13.76
C CYS A 37 0.08 -12.13 -14.33
N LYS A 38 -0.81 -12.65 -13.48
CA LYS A 38 -2.17 -13.07 -13.86
C LYS A 38 -3.21 -12.23 -13.14
N LYS A 39 -4.11 -11.62 -13.91
CA LYS A 39 -5.30 -10.94 -13.39
C LYS A 39 -6.39 -11.95 -13.04
N ASP A 40 -7.04 -11.75 -11.91
CA ASP A 40 -8.17 -12.56 -11.46
C ASP A 40 -9.31 -11.66 -10.97
N THR A 41 -10.55 -12.10 -11.19
CA THR A 41 -11.76 -11.40 -10.78
C THR A 41 -12.71 -12.36 -10.08
N MET A 42 -13.02 -12.03 -8.83
CA MET A 42 -13.97 -12.77 -8.01
C MET A 42 -15.32 -12.06 -7.99
N PHE A 43 -16.39 -12.83 -7.90
CA PHE A 43 -17.77 -12.33 -7.87
C PHE A 43 -18.50 -12.76 -6.59
N TYR A 44 -19.46 -11.96 -6.17
CA TYR A 44 -20.46 -12.37 -5.19
C TYR A 44 -21.49 -13.33 -5.82
N LYS A 45 -22.27 -14.02 -4.98
CA LYS A 45 -23.35 -14.92 -5.44
C LYS A 45 -24.39 -14.24 -6.35
N ASN A 46 -24.57 -12.93 -6.23
CA ASN A 46 -25.48 -12.14 -7.06
C ASN A 46 -24.84 -11.65 -8.38
N GLY A 47 -23.64 -12.12 -8.73
CA GLY A 47 -22.94 -11.72 -9.96
C GLY A 47 -22.20 -10.38 -9.89
N THR A 48 -22.33 -9.60 -8.81
CA THR A 48 -21.55 -8.37 -8.66
C THR A 48 -20.09 -8.66 -8.39
N ILE A 49 -19.18 -7.83 -8.91
CA ILE A 49 -17.74 -7.98 -8.68
C ILE A 49 -17.48 -7.84 -7.18
N LYS A 50 -16.70 -8.77 -6.64
CA LYS A 50 -16.25 -8.77 -5.24
C LYS A 50 -14.82 -8.25 -5.13
N ARG A 51 -13.93 -8.70 -6.01
CA ARG A 51 -12.50 -8.37 -5.96
C ARG A 51 -11.88 -8.51 -7.33
N VAL A 52 -10.99 -7.57 -7.68
CA VAL A 52 -10.08 -7.68 -8.81
C VAL A 52 -8.66 -7.66 -8.25
N MET A 53 -7.83 -8.63 -8.62
CA MET A 53 -6.44 -8.71 -8.14
C MET A 53 -5.48 -9.16 -9.25
N CYS A 54 -4.20 -8.90 -9.05
CA CYS A 54 -3.13 -9.52 -9.84
C CYS A 54 -2.28 -10.38 -8.91
N SER A 55 -1.81 -11.52 -9.41
CA SER A 55 -0.82 -12.34 -8.72
C SER A 55 0.42 -12.52 -9.59
N THR A 56 1.59 -12.31 -9.00
CA THR A 56 2.88 -12.61 -9.61
C THR A 56 3.39 -13.95 -9.10
N ASN A 57 3.94 -14.78 -10.01
CA ASN A 57 4.64 -16.01 -9.64
C ASN A 57 6.15 -15.81 -9.72
N TYR A 58 6.88 -16.44 -8.80
CA TYR A 58 8.33 -16.45 -8.71
C TYR A 58 8.83 -17.89 -8.74
N LYS A 59 10.07 -18.06 -9.21
CA LYS A 59 10.79 -19.33 -9.11
C LYS A 59 11.96 -19.18 -8.15
N TYR A 60 12.05 -20.08 -7.18
CA TYR A 60 13.17 -20.15 -6.25
C TYR A 60 13.38 -21.60 -5.84
N ASN A 61 14.62 -22.11 -5.88
CA ASN A 61 14.97 -23.51 -5.55
C ASN A 61 14.09 -24.60 -6.20
N SER A 62 13.65 -24.38 -7.44
CA SER A 62 12.71 -25.24 -8.19
C SER A 62 11.26 -25.25 -7.68
N GLU A 63 10.96 -24.49 -6.64
CA GLU A 63 9.61 -24.25 -6.13
C GLU A 63 8.99 -22.99 -6.76
N LYS A 64 7.66 -22.91 -6.68
CA LYS A 64 6.87 -21.77 -7.19
C LYS A 64 6.22 -21.05 -6.02
N PHE A 65 6.61 -19.79 -5.85
CA PHE A 65 6.00 -18.88 -4.90
C PHE A 65 5.09 -17.92 -5.65
N TRP A 66 4.11 -17.36 -4.95
CA TRP A 66 3.27 -16.33 -5.51
C TRP A 66 2.96 -15.25 -4.49
N ALA A 67 2.82 -14.02 -4.98
CA ALA A 67 2.39 -12.88 -4.20
C ALA A 67 1.30 -12.13 -4.96
N ARG A 68 0.40 -11.48 -4.23
CA ARG A 68 -0.51 -10.50 -4.86
C ARG A 68 0.30 -9.26 -5.17
N THR A 69 0.17 -8.69 -6.36
CA THR A 69 1.00 -7.55 -6.79
C THR A 69 0.17 -6.50 -7.50
N GLY A 70 0.72 -5.29 -7.60
CA GLY A 70 0.08 -4.18 -8.32
C GLY A 70 -1.23 -3.73 -7.70
N LYS A 71 -2.17 -3.27 -8.53
CA LYS A 71 -3.46 -2.75 -8.06
C LYS A 71 -4.44 -3.89 -7.75
N MET A 72 -4.96 -3.90 -6.53
CA MET A 72 -6.08 -4.74 -6.11
C MET A 72 -7.24 -3.87 -5.65
N ILE A 73 -8.46 -4.24 -6.03
CA ILE A 73 -9.67 -3.50 -5.66
C ILE A 73 -10.67 -4.49 -5.06
N GLU A 74 -11.20 -4.14 -3.89
CA GLU A 74 -12.32 -4.85 -3.26
C GLU A 74 -13.57 -3.99 -3.33
N PHE A 75 -14.71 -4.65 -3.55
CA PHE A 75 -16.00 -3.99 -3.73
C PHE A 75 -16.98 -4.48 -2.68
N TYR A 76 -17.87 -3.60 -2.24
CA TYR A 76 -19.08 -3.98 -1.54
C TYR A 76 -20.07 -4.65 -2.50
N LYS A 77 -21.03 -5.40 -1.94
CA LYS A 77 -22.12 -6.02 -2.72
C LYS A 77 -22.98 -5.05 -3.54
N ASN A 78 -22.97 -3.75 -3.21
CA ASN A 78 -23.66 -2.72 -3.97
C ASN A 78 -22.81 -2.15 -5.14
N GLY A 79 -21.63 -2.73 -5.41
CA GLY A 79 -20.72 -2.31 -6.47
C GLY A 79 -19.82 -1.14 -6.12
N GLN A 80 -19.99 -0.50 -4.96
CA GLN A 80 -19.08 0.56 -4.51
C GLN A 80 -17.73 -0.04 -4.10
N ILE A 81 -16.65 0.71 -4.32
CA ILE A 81 -15.32 0.31 -3.87
C ILE A 81 -15.30 0.31 -2.35
N ALA A 82 -14.86 -0.79 -1.75
CA ALA A 82 -14.61 -0.90 -0.33
C ALA A 82 -13.16 -0.54 -0.02
N GLN A 83 -12.22 -1.10 -0.79
CA GLN A 83 -10.79 -0.90 -0.57
C GLN A 83 -10.03 -0.88 -1.90
N GLU A 84 -9.03 -0.01 -1.99
CA GLU A 84 -8.01 -0.05 -3.04
C GLU A 84 -6.65 -0.30 -2.42
N TYR A 85 -5.91 -1.26 -2.96
CA TYR A 85 -4.55 -1.58 -2.59
C TYR A 85 -3.64 -1.35 -3.78
N PHE A 86 -2.44 -0.86 -3.49
CA PHE A 86 -1.31 -0.88 -4.40
C PHE A 86 -0.18 -1.63 -3.72
N LEU A 87 0.17 -2.78 -4.29
CA LEU A 87 1.20 -3.68 -3.79
C LEU A 87 2.42 -3.59 -4.71
N ASP A 88 3.61 -3.76 -4.15
CA ASP A 88 4.84 -3.84 -4.92
C ASP A 88 4.93 -5.17 -5.70
N ASN A 89 6.12 -5.42 -6.27
CA ASN A 89 6.42 -6.65 -6.99
C ASN A 89 6.75 -7.83 -6.08
N TYR A 90 6.52 -7.77 -4.77
CA TYR A 90 6.75 -8.85 -3.81
C TYR A 90 5.53 -9.07 -2.88
N GLY A 91 4.48 -8.26 -3.05
CA GLY A 91 3.24 -8.30 -2.28
C GLY A 91 3.21 -7.44 -1.04
N ASN A 92 4.21 -6.59 -0.85
CA ASN A 92 4.24 -5.61 0.21
C ASN A 92 3.29 -4.45 -0.10
N LEU A 93 2.61 -3.96 0.93
CA LEU A 93 1.70 -2.83 0.79
C LEU A 93 2.48 -1.54 0.54
N MET A 94 2.20 -0.85 -0.58
CA MET A 94 2.73 0.49 -0.86
C MET A 94 1.70 1.59 -0.57
N ARG A 95 0.43 1.32 -0.84
CA ARG A 95 -0.69 2.24 -0.56
C ARG A 95 -1.98 1.49 -0.33
N MET A 96 -2.80 1.97 0.60
CA MET A 96 -4.17 1.50 0.81
C MET A 96 -5.13 2.68 0.95
N LYS A 97 -6.32 2.55 0.38
CA LYS A 97 -7.47 3.42 0.65
C LYS A 97 -8.65 2.59 1.08
N ILE A 98 -9.36 3.05 2.10
CA ILE A 98 -10.56 2.42 2.62
C ILE A 98 -11.72 3.39 2.48
N PHE A 99 -12.87 2.88 2.04
CA PHE A 99 -14.07 3.65 1.77
C PHE A 99 -15.27 3.07 2.53
N ASP A 100 -16.29 3.88 2.76
CA ASP A 100 -17.59 3.41 3.22
C ASP A 100 -18.47 2.92 2.05
N ARG A 101 -19.66 2.38 2.38
CA ARG A 101 -20.61 1.87 1.37
C ARG A 101 -21.18 2.94 0.43
N LYS A 102 -20.96 4.22 0.72
CA LYS A 102 -21.38 5.37 -0.10
C LYS A 102 -20.21 5.93 -0.93
N GLY A 103 -19.00 5.38 -0.80
CA GLY A 103 -17.80 5.82 -1.50
C GLY A 103 -17.02 6.93 -0.79
N ASN A 104 -17.35 7.26 0.47
CA ASN A 104 -16.58 8.24 1.23
C ASN A 104 -15.28 7.63 1.72
N LYS A 105 -14.15 8.33 1.53
CA LYS A 105 -12.84 7.88 2.02
C LYS A 105 -12.80 7.93 3.55
N LEU A 106 -12.49 6.79 4.17
CA LEU A 106 -12.38 6.62 5.61
C LEU A 106 -10.93 6.67 6.07
N GLU A 107 -10.04 6.02 5.34
CA GLU A 107 -8.63 5.90 5.70
C GLU A 107 -7.76 5.86 4.45
N GLU A 108 -6.54 6.38 4.58
CA GLU A 108 -5.50 6.29 3.58
C GLU A 108 -4.16 6.00 4.24
N TYR A 109 -3.44 5.03 3.67
CA TYR A 109 -2.15 4.57 4.14
C TYR A 109 -1.17 4.67 2.98
N VAL A 110 -0.01 5.27 3.22
CA VAL A 110 1.10 5.36 2.26
C VAL A 110 2.34 4.84 2.94
N THR A 111 2.86 3.72 2.45
CA THR A 111 4.08 3.13 2.97
C THR A 111 5.26 3.98 2.51
N THR A 112 6.08 4.39 3.46
CA THR A 112 7.27 5.21 3.23
C THR A 112 8.55 4.39 3.29
N GLU A 113 8.52 3.25 3.99
CA GLU A 113 9.66 2.33 4.11
C GLU A 113 9.15 0.88 4.20
N ILE A 114 9.80 -0.02 3.49
CA ILE A 114 9.59 -1.47 3.48
C ILE A 114 10.96 -2.10 3.70
N ASP A 115 11.05 -2.93 4.73
CA ASP A 115 12.24 -3.68 5.07
C ASP A 115 11.88 -5.13 5.40
N SER A 116 12.89 -6.00 5.47
CA SER A 116 12.72 -7.36 5.97
C SER A 116 13.85 -7.74 6.93
N ASN A 117 13.47 -8.37 8.04
CA ASN A 117 14.39 -9.00 8.97
C ASN A 117 14.63 -10.49 8.62
N ALA A 118 14.08 -10.98 7.50
CA ALA A 118 14.32 -12.35 7.05
C ALA A 118 15.80 -12.55 6.71
N LYS A 119 16.34 -13.72 7.09
CA LYS A 119 17.75 -14.07 6.88
C LYS A 119 18.01 -14.70 5.51
N SER A 120 16.98 -15.28 4.90
CA SER A 120 17.02 -15.93 3.59
C SER A 120 15.66 -15.77 2.88
N LEU A 121 15.62 -16.15 1.61
CA LEU A 121 14.36 -16.20 0.86
C LEU A 121 13.41 -17.28 1.39
N ASP A 122 13.92 -18.40 1.91
CA ASP A 122 13.09 -19.40 2.57
C ASP A 122 12.36 -18.78 3.79
N ASP A 123 13.11 -18.10 4.67
CA ASP A 123 12.58 -17.39 5.85
C ASP A 123 11.57 -16.29 5.43
N PHE A 124 11.85 -15.58 4.34
CA PHE A 124 10.96 -14.57 3.77
C PHE A 124 9.62 -15.16 3.29
N PHE A 125 9.63 -16.36 2.70
CA PHE A 125 8.41 -16.99 2.19
C PHE A 125 7.62 -17.74 3.27
N GLU A 126 8.23 -18.07 4.40
CA GLU A 126 7.56 -18.75 5.52
C GLU A 126 6.54 -17.85 6.25
N SER A 127 6.84 -16.55 6.41
CA SER A 127 5.96 -15.63 7.13
C SER A 127 6.09 -14.16 6.70
N ASN A 128 4.97 -13.43 6.78
CA ASN A 128 4.96 -11.97 6.63
C ASN A 128 5.46 -11.24 7.89
N ASP A 129 5.68 -11.92 9.02
CA ASP A 129 6.15 -11.32 10.26
C ASP A 129 7.58 -10.77 10.14
N HIS A 130 8.31 -11.19 9.11
CA HIS A 130 9.63 -10.67 8.81
C HIS A 130 9.60 -9.30 8.13
N ILE A 131 8.45 -8.86 7.59
CA ILE A 131 8.34 -7.58 6.90
C ILE A 131 8.07 -6.47 7.90
N VAL A 132 8.84 -5.39 7.78
CA VAL A 132 8.70 -4.18 8.60
C VAL A 132 8.27 -3.04 7.71
N TYR A 133 7.23 -2.32 8.14
CA TYR A 133 6.66 -1.21 7.41
C TYR A 133 6.77 0.08 8.20
N LYS A 134 7.15 1.18 7.53
CA LYS A 134 6.78 2.53 8.00
C LYS A 134 5.69 3.08 7.10
N THR A 135 4.61 3.54 7.69
CA THR A 135 3.40 3.95 6.96
C THR A 135 2.87 5.26 7.48
N PHE A 136 2.71 6.23 6.58
CA PHE A 136 1.94 7.44 6.86
C PHE A 136 0.46 7.14 6.77
N CYS A 137 -0.28 7.48 7.82
CA CYS A 137 -1.69 7.17 7.97
C CYS A 137 -2.50 8.47 7.99
N GLN A 138 -3.63 8.48 7.29
CA GLN A 138 -4.65 9.52 7.36
C GLN A 138 -5.99 8.89 7.66
N ILE A 139 -6.67 9.39 8.68
CA ILE A 139 -7.97 8.90 9.15
C ILE A 139 -8.99 10.01 9.01
N TYR A 140 -10.13 9.70 8.41
CA TYR A 140 -11.20 10.64 8.12
C TYR A 140 -12.43 10.35 8.97
N LYS A 141 -13.14 11.40 9.39
CA LYS A 141 -14.35 11.29 10.20
C LYS A 141 -15.46 12.16 9.63
N TYR A 142 -16.70 11.68 9.71
CA TYR A 142 -17.87 12.48 9.36
C TYR A 142 -18.14 13.56 10.42
N SER A 143 -18.29 14.81 9.99
CA SER A 143 -18.84 15.89 10.81
C SER A 143 -20.32 16.07 10.51
N LYS A 144 -21.14 16.13 11.57
CA LYS A 144 -22.56 16.49 11.44
C LYS A 144 -22.76 17.97 11.10
N ASN A 145 -21.80 18.83 11.45
CA ASN A 145 -21.93 20.28 11.26
C ASN A 145 -21.72 20.66 9.79
N SER A 146 -20.74 20.05 9.13
CA SER A 146 -20.44 20.30 7.72
C SER A 146 -21.04 19.25 6.78
N GLU A 147 -21.73 18.25 7.32
CA GLU A 147 -22.27 17.08 6.60
C GLU A 147 -21.26 16.41 5.66
N SER A 148 -19.99 16.40 6.06
CA SER A 148 -18.87 15.96 5.23
C SER A 148 -17.82 15.21 6.04
N TYR A 149 -17.02 14.40 5.34
CA TYR A 149 -15.84 13.77 5.93
C TYR A 149 -14.68 14.77 5.93
N PHE A 150 -13.98 14.87 7.06
CA PHE A 150 -12.78 15.70 7.21
C PHE A 150 -11.62 14.84 7.71
N LEU A 151 -10.38 15.30 7.47
CA LEU A 151 -9.18 14.68 8.01
C LEU A 151 -9.20 14.84 9.54
N TYR A 152 -9.36 13.74 10.26
CA TYR A 152 -9.47 13.76 11.72
C TYR A 152 -8.11 13.60 12.40
N GLU A 153 -7.27 12.73 11.87
CA GLU A 153 -5.96 12.41 12.44
C GLU A 153 -4.99 11.94 11.36
N GLU A 154 -3.72 12.35 11.45
CA GLU A 154 -2.64 11.82 10.63
C GLU A 154 -1.33 11.66 11.40
N GLY A 155 -0.45 10.78 10.91
CA GLY A 155 0.86 10.53 11.48
C GLY A 155 1.51 9.24 10.96
N LEU A 156 2.73 8.99 11.41
CA LEU A 156 3.51 7.81 11.00
C LEU A 156 3.27 6.63 11.94
N ARG A 157 3.27 5.42 11.37
CA ARG A 157 3.36 4.16 12.10
C ARG A 157 4.60 3.39 11.70
N ALA A 158 5.21 2.71 12.65
CA ALA A 158 6.04 1.54 12.41
C ALA A 158 5.17 0.31 12.72
N ASP A 159 4.84 -0.45 11.68
CA ASP A 159 3.85 -1.51 11.69
C ASP A 159 2.51 -1.03 12.31
N THR A 160 2.13 -1.58 13.47
CA THR A 160 0.90 -1.23 14.18
C THR A 160 1.07 -0.11 15.19
N LYS A 161 2.31 0.34 15.48
CA LYS A 161 2.60 1.32 16.54
C LYS A 161 2.74 2.73 15.96
N LYS A 162 2.16 3.72 16.64
CA LYS A 162 2.37 5.15 16.33
C LYS A 162 3.82 5.52 16.64
N ILE A 163 4.43 6.31 15.76
CA ILE A 163 5.76 6.89 15.94
C ILE A 163 5.75 8.36 15.53
N GLY A 164 6.63 9.15 16.15
CA GLY A 164 6.83 10.55 15.84
C GLY A 164 5.57 11.39 16.08
N LYS A 165 5.48 12.49 15.34
CA LYS A 165 4.39 13.45 15.48
C LYS A 165 3.07 12.93 14.90
N TRP A 166 2.02 13.02 15.72
CA TRP A 166 0.64 12.75 15.35
C TRP A 166 -0.24 13.98 15.57
N ILE A 167 -0.98 14.37 14.54
CA ILE A 167 -1.80 15.58 14.54
C ILE A 167 -3.26 15.19 14.42
N LYS A 168 -4.10 15.77 15.29
CA LYS A 168 -5.56 15.70 15.22
C LYS A 168 -6.12 17.05 14.82
N TYR A 169 -7.21 17.05 14.07
CA TYR A 169 -7.84 18.26 13.57
C TYR A 169 -9.29 18.39 14.05
N TYR A 170 -9.77 19.62 14.09
CA TYR A 170 -11.20 19.94 14.08
C TYR A 170 -11.77 19.77 12.67
N ASP A 171 -13.10 19.73 12.57
CA ASP A 171 -13.80 19.63 11.27
C ASP A 171 -13.56 20.82 10.34
N ASN A 172 -13.23 21.99 10.90
CA ASN A 172 -12.77 23.16 10.15
C ASN A 172 -11.29 23.09 9.69
N GLY A 173 -10.60 21.96 9.89
CA GLY A 173 -9.21 21.75 9.50
C GLY A 173 -8.16 22.38 10.42
N LYS A 174 -8.54 23.09 11.48
CA LYS A 174 -7.57 23.61 12.47
C LYS A 174 -7.00 22.48 13.31
N VAL A 175 -5.72 22.59 13.67
CA VAL A 175 -5.08 21.66 14.60
C VAL A 175 -5.80 21.70 15.95
N LYS A 176 -6.23 20.52 16.40
CA LYS A 176 -6.86 20.30 17.69
C LYS A 176 -5.85 19.87 18.74
N LYS A 177 -4.97 18.93 18.38
CA LYS A 177 -3.98 18.36 19.29
C LYS A 177 -2.81 17.80 18.51
N GLU A 178 -1.62 17.95 19.05
CA GLU A 178 -0.41 17.28 18.59
C GLU A 178 0.11 16.37 19.71
N ASN A 179 0.63 15.19 19.38
CA ASN A 179 1.31 14.32 20.34
C ASN A 179 2.55 13.74 19.68
N GLU A 180 3.59 13.53 20.49
CA GLU A 180 4.82 12.84 20.09
C GLU A 180 4.77 11.41 20.65
N PHE A 181 5.20 10.43 19.84
CA PHE A 181 5.19 8.99 20.16
C PHE A 181 6.55 8.35 19.92
#